data_AF-A0A9X8DYW7-F1
#
_entry.id   AF-A0A9X8DYW7-F1
#
_cell.length_a   1.000
_cell.length_b   1.000
_cell.length_c   1.000
_cell.angle_alpha   90.00
_cell.angle_beta   90.00
_cell.angle_gamma   90.00
#
_symmetry.space_group_name_H-M   'P 1'
#
loop_
_entity.id
_entity.type
_entity.pdbx_description
1 polymer ?
#
loop_
_entity_poly.entity_id
_entity_poly.type
_entity_poly.pdbx_seq_one_letter_code
_entity_poly.pdbx_strand_id
1 'polypeptide(L)'
;MDPATITVCAFDHIFTAESTQADVYASVQPLVADVLEGYNATIFAYGQTGTGKTHTILGMHDTELAAPSRSSTPDLTLFAPSWGIIPRALIQLVDSTVSNRDCTISCAYLQIYNEKIFDLLTDKKRQKPLMLREALDGTTDMVVQGLSTYPITSLPDVMAFLKRGYDL
;
A
#
# COMPACT_ATOMS: atom_id res chain seq x y z
N MET A 1 -21.42 -2.85 -41.11
CA MET A 1 -21.17 -2.63 -39.67
C MET A 1 -22.01 -3.65 -38.95
N ASP A 2 -21.35 -4.65 -38.38
CA ASP A 2 -22.01 -5.75 -37.66
C ASP A 2 -22.62 -5.21 -36.36
N PRO A 3 -23.83 -5.64 -35.95
CA PRO A 3 -24.47 -5.15 -34.74
C PRO A 3 -23.60 -5.52 -33.52
N ALA A 4 -23.47 -4.56 -32.60
CA ALA A 4 -22.52 -4.59 -31.48
C ALA A 4 -22.39 -5.97 -30.82
N THR A 5 -21.23 -6.62 -31.03
CA THR A 5 -20.85 -7.83 -30.31
C THR A 5 -20.73 -7.50 -28.83
N ILE A 6 -21.66 -8.02 -28.02
CA ILE A 6 -21.58 -7.90 -26.55
C ILE A 6 -20.58 -8.94 -26.06
N THR A 7 -19.45 -8.47 -25.51
CA THR A 7 -18.50 -9.32 -24.80
C THR A 7 -18.87 -9.36 -23.33
N VAL A 8 -19.17 -10.55 -22.81
CA VAL A 8 -19.42 -10.78 -21.39
C VAL A 8 -18.14 -11.29 -20.73
N CYS A 9 -17.72 -10.64 -19.65
CA CYS A 9 -16.58 -11.04 -18.85
C CYS A 9 -17.04 -11.43 -17.44
N ALA A 10 -16.38 -12.42 -16.84
CA ALA A 10 -16.60 -12.81 -15.45
C ALA A 10 -15.34 -12.49 -14.63
N PHE A 11 -15.56 -12.03 -13.40
CA PHE A 11 -14.53 -11.70 -12.43
C PHE A 11 -14.99 -12.18 -11.06
N ASP A 12 -14.05 -12.45 -10.14
CA ASP A 12 -14.39 -12.84 -8.77
C ASP A 12 -15.18 -11.73 -8.04
N HIS A 13 -14.83 -10.48 -8.31
CA HIS A 13 -15.51 -9.30 -7.79
C HIS A 13 -15.62 -8.22 -8.86
N ILE A 14 -16.75 -7.49 -8.84
CA ILE A 14 -17.00 -6.32 -9.68
C ILE A 14 -17.41 -5.18 -8.77
N PHE A 15 -16.60 -4.11 -8.74
CA PHE A 15 -16.89 -2.88 -8.02
C PHE A 15 -17.45 -1.85 -8.99
N THR A 16 -18.54 -1.18 -8.60
CA THR A 16 -19.20 -0.15 -9.39
C THR A 16 -18.73 1.24 -8.97
N ALA A 17 -19.23 2.28 -9.64
CA ALA A 17 -18.89 3.68 -9.30
C ALA A 17 -19.36 4.08 -7.88
N GLU A 18 -20.33 3.35 -7.34
CA GLU A 18 -20.87 3.54 -5.98
C GLU A 18 -20.06 2.80 -4.92
N SER A 19 -19.13 1.92 -5.32
CA SER A 19 -18.28 1.18 -4.38
C SER A 19 -17.27 2.10 -3.71
N THR A 20 -17.17 2.00 -2.39
CA THR A 20 -16.26 2.80 -1.56
C THR A 20 -14.89 2.14 -1.42
N GLN A 21 -13.91 2.89 -0.89
CA GLN A 21 -12.60 2.32 -0.54
C GLN A 21 -12.70 1.24 0.54
N ALA A 22 -13.70 1.34 1.43
CA ALA A 22 -13.94 0.32 2.44
C ALA A 22 -14.43 -0.97 1.79
N ASP A 23 -15.33 -0.88 0.80
CA ASP A 23 -15.84 -2.04 0.07
C ASP A 23 -14.72 -2.75 -0.70
N VAL A 24 -13.87 -1.98 -1.37
CA VAL A 24 -12.69 -2.53 -2.08
C VAL A 24 -11.69 -3.13 -1.11
N TYR A 25 -11.46 -2.50 0.05
CA TYR A 25 -10.55 -3.03 1.05
C TYR A 25 -11.07 -4.34 1.67
N ALA A 26 -12.36 -4.46 1.91
CA ALA A 26 -12.96 -5.66 2.49
C ALA A 26 -12.68 -6.93 1.67
N SER A 27 -12.56 -6.83 0.33
CA SER A 27 -12.23 -7.99 -0.51
C SER A 27 -10.76 -8.42 -0.43
N VAL A 28 -9.85 -7.51 -0.05
CA VAL A 28 -8.41 -7.80 0.09
C VAL A 28 -7.95 -7.92 1.54
N GLN A 29 -8.79 -7.53 2.49
CA GLN A 29 -8.54 -7.62 3.92
C GLN A 29 -8.04 -9.00 4.39
N PRO A 30 -8.56 -10.14 3.88
CA PRO A 30 -8.08 -11.47 4.28
C PRO A 30 -6.58 -11.67 4.02
N LEU A 31 -6.01 -11.03 2.99
CA LEU A 31 -4.58 -11.14 2.67
C LEU A 31 -3.69 -10.61 3.81
N VAL A 32 -4.18 -9.69 4.64
CA VAL A 32 -3.44 -9.22 5.82
C VAL A 32 -3.33 -10.34 6.85
N ALA A 33 -4.36 -11.16 7.02
CA ALA A 33 -4.31 -12.33 7.90
C ALA A 33 -3.33 -13.38 7.36
N ASP A 34 -3.38 -13.67 6.06
CA ASP A 34 -2.44 -14.60 5.42
C ASP A 34 -0.98 -14.16 5.63
N VAL A 35 -0.69 -12.86 5.52
CA VAL A 35 0.65 -12.32 5.79
C VAL A 35 1.10 -12.52 7.24
N LEU A 36 0.18 -12.35 8.21
CA LEU A 36 0.47 -12.60 9.62
C LEU A 36 0.68 -14.09 9.93
N GLU A 37 0.13 -14.98 9.11
CA GLU A 37 0.36 -16.43 9.19
C GLU A 37 1.65 -16.88 8.48
N GLY A 38 2.38 -15.95 7.84
CA GLY A 38 3.66 -16.21 7.19
C GLY A 38 3.58 -16.46 5.69
N TYR A 39 2.46 -16.11 5.04
CA TYR A 39 2.32 -16.18 3.59
C TYR A 39 2.73 -14.86 2.90
N ASN A 40 3.19 -14.95 1.65
CA ASN A 40 3.47 -13.78 0.82
C ASN A 40 2.21 -13.39 0.03
N ALA A 41 1.74 -12.15 0.19
CA ALA A 41 0.64 -11.59 -0.59
C ALA A 41 1.13 -10.48 -1.52
N THR A 42 0.49 -10.33 -2.68
CA THR A 42 0.80 -9.26 -3.65
C THR A 42 -0.49 -8.69 -4.21
N ILE A 43 -0.61 -7.36 -4.16
CA ILE A 43 -1.72 -6.61 -4.75
C ILE A 43 -1.14 -5.62 -5.76
N PHE A 44 -1.70 -5.59 -6.97
CA PHE A 44 -1.36 -4.60 -7.98
C PHE A 44 -2.64 -4.04 -8.62
N ALA A 45 -2.63 -2.77 -8.97
CA ALA A 45 -3.71 -2.13 -9.71
C ALA A 45 -3.27 -1.90 -11.16
N TYR A 46 -4.09 -2.34 -12.12
CA TYR A 46 -3.83 -2.23 -13.56
C TYR A 46 -5.01 -1.58 -14.28
N GLY A 47 -4.73 -0.80 -15.33
CA GLY A 47 -5.73 -0.05 -16.08
C GLY A 47 -5.16 1.18 -16.77
N GLN A 48 -5.95 1.83 -17.62
CA GLN A 48 -5.56 3.04 -18.33
C GLN A 48 -5.24 4.21 -17.36
N THR A 49 -4.43 5.18 -17.78
CA THR A 49 -4.23 6.42 -17.02
C THR A 49 -5.57 7.10 -16.73
N GLY A 50 -5.74 7.58 -15.49
CA GLY A 50 -6.97 8.24 -15.05
C GLY A 50 -8.07 7.32 -14.52
N THR A 51 -7.92 5.99 -14.60
CA THR A 51 -8.96 5.03 -14.15
C THR A 51 -8.92 4.70 -12.65
N GLY A 52 -8.20 5.49 -11.84
CA GLY A 52 -8.21 5.32 -10.39
C GLY A 52 -7.19 4.33 -9.80
N LYS A 53 -6.19 3.82 -10.53
CA LYS A 53 -5.15 2.93 -9.95
C LYS A 53 -4.51 3.48 -8.66
N THR A 54 -4.02 4.73 -8.73
CA THR A 54 -3.43 5.42 -7.57
C THR A 54 -4.47 5.64 -6.48
N HIS A 55 -5.69 6.04 -6.86
CA HIS A 55 -6.79 6.20 -5.93
C HIS A 55 -7.09 4.90 -5.17
N THR A 56 -7.16 3.74 -5.83
CA THR A 56 -7.41 2.44 -5.17
C THR A 56 -6.28 2.05 -4.21
N ILE A 57 -5.02 2.16 -4.64
CA ILE A 57 -3.88 1.69 -3.84
C ILE A 57 -3.58 2.63 -2.66
N LEU A 58 -3.63 3.94 -2.89
CA LEU A 58 -3.15 4.97 -1.97
C LEU A 58 -4.28 5.77 -1.34
N GLY A 59 -5.35 6.04 -2.09
CA GLY A 59 -6.45 6.89 -1.68
C GLY A 59 -6.40 8.29 -2.27
N MET A 60 -7.35 9.12 -1.86
CA MET A 60 -7.40 10.53 -2.24
C MET A 60 -6.51 11.37 -1.30
N HIS A 61 -5.77 12.30 -1.90
CA HIS A 61 -4.83 13.17 -1.23
C HIS A 61 -5.56 14.35 -0.58
N ASP A 62 -6.29 14.08 0.50
CA ASP A 62 -6.69 15.17 1.39
C ASP A 62 -5.51 15.46 2.31
N THR A 63 -4.76 16.51 1.97
CA THR A 63 -3.85 17.24 2.87
C THR A 63 -4.54 17.71 4.14
N GLU A 64 -5.87 17.66 4.18
CA GLU A 64 -6.68 17.71 5.39
C GLU A 64 -6.91 16.28 5.89
N LEU A 65 -5.83 15.64 6.31
CA LEU A 65 -5.94 14.77 7.47
C LEU A 65 -6.47 15.68 8.57
N ALA A 66 -7.79 15.68 8.73
CA ALA A 66 -8.44 16.22 9.89
C ALA A 66 -7.60 15.73 11.08
N ALA A 67 -6.85 16.66 11.68
CA ALA A 67 -6.35 16.48 13.02
C ALA A 67 -7.50 15.83 13.78
N PRO A 68 -7.28 14.70 14.47
CA PRO A 68 -8.37 13.97 15.10
C PRO A 68 -9.21 14.99 15.84
N SER A 69 -10.46 15.19 15.38
CA SER A 69 -11.41 16.01 16.13
C SER A 69 -11.36 15.41 17.52
N ARG A 70 -10.99 16.25 18.50
CA ARG A 70 -10.58 15.95 19.88
C ARG A 70 -11.60 15.06 20.61
N SER A 71 -11.75 13.83 20.15
CA SER A 71 -12.54 12.77 20.74
C SER A 71 -11.55 11.92 21.50
N SER A 72 -11.74 11.92 22.81
CA SER A 72 -10.83 11.41 23.83
C SER A 72 -10.77 9.88 23.88
N THR A 73 -10.96 9.22 22.74
CA THR A 73 -10.98 7.76 22.59
C THR A 73 -10.18 7.39 21.35
N PRO A 74 -9.13 6.57 21.46
CA PRO A 74 -8.36 6.10 20.32
C PRO A 74 -9.20 5.04 19.61
N ASP A 75 -10.22 5.45 18.87
CA ASP A 75 -10.99 4.52 18.06
C ASP A 75 -10.25 4.34 16.73
N LEU A 76 -9.62 3.17 16.58
CA LEU A 76 -8.87 2.75 15.39
C LEU A 76 -9.79 2.51 14.17
N THR A 77 -11.09 2.80 14.30
CA THR A 77 -12.08 2.86 13.22
C THR A 77 -11.98 4.12 12.35
N LEU A 78 -11.12 5.09 12.70
CA LEU A 78 -10.96 6.35 11.97
C LEU A 78 -10.15 6.20 10.67
N PHE A 79 -10.50 5.23 9.81
CA PHE A 79 -10.05 5.28 8.43
C PHE A 79 -10.67 6.51 7.79
N ALA A 80 -9.86 7.44 7.28
CA ALA A 80 -10.45 8.47 6.43
C ALA A 80 -11.12 7.74 5.25
N PRO A 81 -12.40 8.05 4.92
CA PRO A 81 -13.14 7.33 3.89
C PRO A 81 -12.39 7.23 2.56
N SER A 82 -11.54 8.22 2.27
CA SER A 82 -10.72 8.33 1.06
C SER A 82 -9.49 7.43 1.02
N TRP A 83 -9.05 6.85 2.14
CA TRP A 83 -7.84 6.03 2.21
C TRP A 83 -7.95 4.74 1.39
N GLY A 84 -6.92 4.43 0.61
CA GLY A 84 -6.86 3.22 -0.23
C GLY A 84 -6.36 1.98 0.51
N ILE A 85 -5.93 0.99 -0.25
CA ILE A 85 -5.51 -0.33 0.26
C ILE A 85 -4.28 -0.23 1.18
N ILE A 86 -3.20 0.43 0.76
CA ILE A 86 -1.94 0.50 1.53
C ILE A 86 -2.13 1.09 2.93
N PRO A 87 -2.70 2.31 3.09
CA PRO A 87 -2.84 2.88 4.43
C PRO A 87 -3.75 2.05 5.34
N ARG A 88 -4.81 1.42 4.81
CA ARG A 88 -5.70 0.53 5.57
C ARG A 88 -4.98 -0.75 6.03
N ALA A 89 -4.23 -1.38 5.12
CA ALA A 89 -3.45 -2.58 5.43
C ALA A 89 -2.39 -2.33 6.50
N LEU A 90 -1.65 -1.20 6.42
CA LEU A 90 -0.64 -0.86 7.40
C LEU A 90 -1.22 -0.60 8.79
N ILE A 91 -2.38 0.08 8.90
CA ILE A 91 -3.07 0.23 10.19
C ILE A 91 -3.44 -1.13 10.76
N GLN A 92 -4.07 -2.00 9.96
CA GLN A 92 -4.52 -3.30 10.43
C GLN A 92 -3.34 -4.18 10.89
N LEU A 93 -2.22 -4.14 10.16
CA LEU A 93 -0.99 -4.82 10.57
C LEU A 93 -0.50 -4.29 11.92
N VAL A 94 -0.40 -2.97 12.09
CA VAL A 94 0.03 -2.36 13.36
C VAL A 94 -0.87 -2.79 14.51
N ASP A 95 -2.19 -2.74 14.35
CA ASP A 95 -3.15 -3.17 15.38
C ASP A 95 -2.97 -4.66 15.73
N SER A 96 -2.77 -5.51 14.73
CA SER A 96 -2.54 -6.94 14.92
C SER A 96 -1.24 -7.23 15.69
N THR A 97 -0.20 -6.40 15.52
CA THR A 97 1.07 -6.54 16.26
C THR A 97 1.02 -6.07 17.71
N VAL A 98 0.06 -5.21 18.09
CA VAL A 98 -0.12 -4.82 19.51
C VAL A 98 -0.44 -6.04 20.38
N SER A 99 -1.17 -7.01 19.81
CA SER A 99 -1.55 -8.25 20.49
C SER A 99 -0.48 -9.34 20.41
N ASN A 100 0.47 -9.24 19.49
CA ASN A 100 1.51 -10.25 19.24
C ASN A 100 2.91 -9.61 19.22
N ARG A 101 3.61 -9.69 20.36
CA ARG A 101 4.89 -8.99 20.61
C ARG A 101 6.09 -9.52 19.82
N ASP A 102 5.95 -10.64 19.12
CA ASP A 102 7.03 -11.25 18.34
C ASP A 102 7.02 -10.85 16.85
N CYS A 103 6.15 -9.92 16.46
CA CYS A 103 6.05 -9.44 15.09
C CYS A 103 6.62 -8.02 14.97
N THR A 104 7.46 -7.79 13.95
CA THR A 104 7.95 -6.45 13.60
C THR A 104 7.55 -6.11 12.18
N ILE A 105 7.11 -4.87 11.96
CA ILE A 105 6.70 -4.39 10.63
C ILE A 105 7.77 -3.43 10.13
N SER A 106 8.25 -3.66 8.91
CA SER A 106 9.13 -2.75 8.19
C SER A 106 8.63 -2.56 6.77
N CYS A 107 8.64 -1.33 6.28
CA CYS A 107 8.19 -0.99 4.94
C CYS A 107 9.32 -0.40 4.11
N ALA A 108 9.40 -0.80 2.84
CA ALA A 108 10.21 -0.14 1.84
C ALA A 108 9.28 0.48 0.78
N TYR A 109 9.69 1.60 0.18
CA TYR A 109 8.92 2.25 -0.88
C TYR A 109 9.85 2.60 -2.04
N LEU A 110 9.60 2.02 -3.19
CA LEU A 110 10.39 2.24 -4.40
C LEU A 110 9.53 2.61 -5.59
N GLN A 111 10.16 3.24 -6.58
CA GLN A 111 9.59 3.48 -7.90
C GLN A 111 10.46 2.82 -8.96
N ILE A 112 9.81 2.17 -9.92
CA ILE A 112 10.45 1.73 -11.16
C ILE A 112 10.08 2.75 -12.25
N TYR A 113 11.07 3.40 -12.83
CA TYR A 113 10.89 4.38 -13.90
C TYR A 113 11.99 4.22 -14.94
N ASN A 114 11.60 3.99 -16.20
CA ASN A 114 12.52 3.79 -17.32
C ASN A 114 13.60 2.74 -17.01
N GLU A 115 13.16 1.54 -16.58
CA GLU A 115 14.01 0.40 -16.20
C GLU A 115 15.01 0.69 -15.06
N LYS A 116 14.78 1.76 -14.28
CA LYS A 116 15.60 2.14 -13.13
C LYS A 116 14.78 2.13 -11.86
N ILE A 117 15.38 1.63 -10.77
CA ILE A 117 14.76 1.55 -9.45
C ILE A 117 15.21 2.74 -8.62
N PHE A 118 14.28 3.44 -7.97
CA PHE A 118 14.56 4.58 -7.10
C PHE A 118 13.92 4.35 -5.73
N ASP A 119 14.66 4.67 -4.67
CA ASP A 119 14.17 4.63 -3.29
C ASP A 119 13.38 5.90 -2.95
N LEU A 120 12.07 5.78 -2.76
CA LEU A 120 11.18 6.90 -2.47
C LEU A 120 11.26 7.39 -1.02
N LEU A 121 12.00 6.72 -0.14
CA LEU A 121 12.19 7.13 1.25
C LEU A 121 13.42 8.03 1.45
N THR A 122 14.19 8.29 0.40
CA THR A 122 15.42 9.09 0.43
C THR A 122 15.24 10.45 -0.25
N ASP A 123 16.09 11.42 0.07
CA ASP A 123 16.08 12.75 -0.55
C ASP A 123 16.24 12.66 -2.07
N LYS A 124 15.21 13.09 -2.83
CA LYS A 124 15.19 13.13 -4.30
C LYS A 124 16.43 13.77 -4.91
N LYS A 125 16.98 14.81 -4.29
CA LYS A 125 18.18 15.50 -4.81
C LYS A 125 19.43 14.63 -4.80
N ARG A 126 19.41 13.57 -3.98
CA ARG A 126 20.52 12.63 -3.78
C ARG A 126 20.21 11.23 -4.30
N GLN A 127 19.01 11.00 -4.82
CA GLN A 127 18.60 9.69 -5.34
C GLN A 127 19.47 9.29 -6.54
N LYS A 128 19.97 8.07 -6.47
CA LYS A 128 20.62 7.38 -7.58
C LYS A 128 19.85 6.09 -7.85
N PRO A 129 19.87 5.60 -9.11
CA PRO A 129 19.28 4.31 -9.42
C PRO A 129 19.89 3.20 -8.54
N LEU A 130 19.04 2.39 -7.93
CA LEU A 130 19.43 1.20 -7.18
C LEU A 130 19.65 0.02 -8.12
N MET A 131 20.41 -0.95 -7.65
CA MET A 131 20.72 -2.18 -8.39
C MET A 131 19.95 -3.36 -7.85
N LEU A 132 19.45 -4.19 -8.76
CA LEU A 132 18.91 -5.52 -8.45
C LEU A 132 20.08 -6.51 -8.31
N ARG A 133 20.05 -7.36 -7.29
CA ARG A 133 21.07 -8.40 -7.02
C ARG A 133 20.42 -9.68 -6.50
N GLU A 134 21.10 -10.80 -6.62
CA GLU A 134 20.72 -12.03 -5.93
C GLU A 134 21.01 -11.88 -4.42
N ALA A 135 20.18 -12.52 -3.60
CA ALA A 135 20.36 -12.57 -2.16
C ALA A 135 21.66 -13.30 -1.79
N LEU A 136 22.30 -12.86 -0.71
CA LEU A 136 23.60 -13.40 -0.26
C LEU A 136 23.47 -14.62 0.64
N ASP A 137 22.25 -14.98 1.03
CA ASP A 137 21.91 -16.12 1.89
C ASP A 137 21.84 -17.45 1.12
N GLY A 138 22.11 -17.43 -0.19
CA GLY A 138 22.10 -18.62 -1.05
C GLY A 138 20.72 -18.97 -1.57
N THR A 139 19.69 -18.15 -1.32
CA THR A 139 18.43 -18.26 -2.07
C THR A 139 18.60 -17.65 -3.47
N THR A 140 17.74 -18.05 -4.40
CA THR A 140 17.67 -17.43 -5.73
C THR A 140 16.81 -16.16 -5.73
N ASP A 141 16.59 -15.56 -4.56
CA ASP A 141 15.72 -14.40 -4.43
C ASP A 141 16.43 -13.13 -4.91
N MET A 142 15.67 -12.25 -5.55
CA MET A 142 16.19 -10.96 -6.01
C MET A 142 15.94 -9.89 -4.96
N VAL A 143 16.98 -9.14 -4.60
CA VAL A 143 16.96 -8.03 -3.65
C VAL A 143 17.38 -6.73 -4.32
N VAL A 144 16.79 -5.62 -3.87
CA VAL A 144 17.20 -4.27 -4.29
C VAL A 144 18.28 -3.76 -3.34
N GLN A 145 19.53 -3.71 -3.81
CA GLN A 145 20.64 -3.30 -2.97
C GLN A 145 20.56 -1.81 -2.63
N GLY A 146 20.65 -1.51 -1.33
CA GLY A 146 20.64 -0.14 -0.83
C GLY A 146 19.24 0.46 -0.71
N LEU A 147 18.18 -0.33 -0.87
CA LEU A 147 16.81 0.09 -0.59
C LEU A 147 16.62 0.29 0.91
N SER A 148 16.14 1.48 1.28
CA SER A 148 15.86 1.82 2.67
C SER A 148 14.62 1.10 3.17
N THR A 149 14.66 0.66 4.42
CA THR A 149 13.52 0.12 5.15
C THR A 149 13.17 1.06 6.30
N TYR A 150 11.89 1.32 6.50
CA TYR A 150 11.38 2.14 7.58
C TYR A 150 10.54 1.29 8.55
N PRO A 151 10.91 1.23 9.85
CA PRO A 151 10.12 0.50 10.83
C PRO A 151 8.77 1.19 11.07
N ILE A 152 7.71 0.40 11.16
CA ILE A 152 6.36 0.87 11.47
C ILE A 152 5.92 0.24 12.78
N THR A 153 5.74 1.05 13.82
CA THR A 153 5.31 0.55 15.15
C THR A 153 4.02 1.19 15.62
N SER A 154 3.57 2.24 14.93
CA SER A 154 2.46 3.07 15.37
C SER A 154 1.78 3.75 14.19
N LEU A 155 0.55 4.23 14.42
CA LEU A 155 -0.17 5.03 13.43
C LEU A 155 0.62 6.28 12.97
N PRO A 156 1.27 7.07 13.86
CA PRO A 156 2.17 8.14 13.43
C PRO A 156 3.27 7.70 12.46
N ASP A 157 3.83 6.49 12.63
CA ASP A 157 4.84 5.97 11.72
C ASP A 157 4.27 5.70 10.33
N VAL A 158 3.05 5.13 10.26
CA VAL A 158 2.33 4.94 8.99
C VAL A 158 2.15 6.27 8.28
N MET A 159 1.69 7.29 8.99
CA MET A 159 1.49 8.63 8.44
C MET A 159 2.79 9.25 7.94
N ALA A 160 3.87 9.14 8.72
CA ALA A 160 5.19 9.65 8.35
C ALA A 160 5.78 8.91 7.14
N PHE A 161 5.62 7.58 7.09
CA PHE A 161 6.07 6.74 5.98
C PHE A 161 5.37 7.11 4.67
N LEU A 162 4.03 7.17 4.72
CA LEU A 162 3.20 7.55 3.58
C LEU A 162 3.57 8.95 3.09
N LYS A 163 3.64 9.92 4.01
CA LYS A 163 4.03 11.30 3.69
C LYS A 163 5.38 11.38 2.98
N ARG A 164 6.39 10.62 3.41
CA ARG A 164 7.71 10.59 2.72
C ARG A 164 7.63 10.08 1.30
N GLY A 165 6.79 9.07 1.05
CA GLY A 165 6.56 8.55 -0.28
C GLY A 165 5.76 9.50 -1.20
N TYR A 166 4.98 10.42 -0.61
CA TYR A 166 4.13 11.38 -1.33
C TYR A 166 4.72 12.79 -1.51
N ASP A 167 5.43 13.34 -0.51
CA ASP A 167 5.92 14.74 -0.44
C ASP A 167 7.11 15.00 -1.37
N LEU A 168 6.97 14.56 -2.59
CA LEU A 168 8.06 14.37 -3.53
C LEU A 168 7.67 14.90 -4.89
#